data_AF-A0AB34JEZ9-F1
#
_entry.id   AF-A0AB34JEZ9-F1
#
_cell.length_a   1.000
_cell.length_b   1.000
_cell.length_c   1.000
_cell.angle_alpha   90.00
_cell.angle_beta   90.00
_cell.angle_gamma   90.00
#
_symmetry.space_group_name_H-M   'P 1'
#
loop_
_entity.id
_entity.type
_entity.pdbx_description
1 polymer ?
#
loop_
_entity_poly.entity_id
_entity_poly.type
_entity_poly.pdbx_seq_one_letter_code
_entity_poly.pdbx_strand_id
1 'polypeptide(L)'
;MRVVLKRQQKVPGTTFSLDEGSSLAEDAELHVLLNGAASIASSRRWRVSGAIFAVGFVVFVVASPMTFITVFGVIQEGAFGYALGACPTSYCWLLLAAMPTDAKVIRFIGVFTIVALIGFATIFLLAGLLIVSNAHCVHANSTTCNSVGIGLILFASGCVSMVYPFARVLRRLPGCHRVSLRESRMKACTKLGDCLGTLVFICAAPLVWVLAQKEASFAISPRAALQAYWVNFRVIFTIWALMWMTLVLIDNQAYGAPLTEEPVFISLLVCAGCFLLVAGLASHQNRSRIHECLGNIGTRAEASAAASIAALINEGDGATPAEVLEKAKKRFRGLPFLALSATDLSSSQDSGLQGRTVPKLLGQVDCFISHSWHDSGELKWSALQKWARDFQSREGHSPMVWLDKACIDQSDISANLACLPIFLSGCRYLVVLAGPTFCSRLWCVLEIFAFLKMGASLNRVIFLDIDEETGDAFERGDRKLDLCAKFATFDVTRSQCRTESETQKLLAVIETGFGSLRAFNKAFIALLHESLKLQEREITVSKARRKCSSYNNGRNIQESLESFV
;
A
#
# COMPACT_ATOMS: atom_id res chain seq x y z
N MET A 1 -22.19 -14.13 -0.70
CA MET A 1 -20.92 -14.86 -0.47
C MET A 1 -21.09 -16.31 0.02
N ARG A 2 -21.89 -16.62 1.06
CA ARG A 2 -22.22 -18.04 1.40
C ARG A 2 -22.83 -18.85 0.23
N VAL A 3 -23.51 -18.19 -0.71
CA VAL A 3 -24.05 -18.79 -1.94
C VAL A 3 -22.94 -19.15 -2.95
N VAL A 4 -21.88 -18.34 -3.04
CA VAL A 4 -20.71 -18.57 -3.91
C VAL A 4 -19.88 -19.75 -3.38
N LEU A 5 -19.69 -19.82 -2.06
CA LEU A 5 -19.02 -20.96 -1.41
C LEU A 5 -19.81 -22.27 -1.53
N LYS A 6 -21.16 -22.22 -1.56
CA LYS A 6 -21.98 -23.43 -1.81
C LYS A 6 -21.86 -23.96 -3.24
N ARG A 7 -21.44 -23.16 -4.23
CA ARG A 7 -21.16 -23.64 -5.59
C ARG A 7 -19.81 -24.36 -5.71
N GLN A 8 -18.84 -24.10 -4.83
CA GLN A 8 -17.52 -24.75 -4.87
C GLN A 8 -17.55 -26.26 -4.54
N GLN A 9 -18.68 -26.81 -4.08
CA GLN A 9 -18.87 -28.24 -3.84
C GLN A 9 -19.62 -28.98 -4.97
N LYS A 10 -19.96 -28.33 -6.09
CA LYS A 10 -20.68 -29.01 -7.19
C LYS A 10 -19.72 -29.74 -8.14
N VAL A 11 -20.02 -31.03 -8.30
CA VAL A 11 -19.31 -32.12 -9.02
C VAL A 11 -18.53 -31.69 -10.28
N PRO A 12 -17.24 -32.06 -10.41
CA PRO A 12 -16.49 -31.87 -11.66
C PRO A 12 -16.91 -32.93 -12.69
N GLY A 13 -17.52 -32.50 -13.80
CA GLY A 13 -17.84 -33.42 -14.92
C GLY A 13 -18.97 -33.01 -15.85
N THR A 14 -19.82 -32.05 -15.51
CA THR A 14 -20.85 -31.55 -16.43
C THR A 14 -20.25 -30.50 -17.37
N THR A 15 -20.09 -30.87 -18.65
CA THR A 15 -19.86 -29.93 -19.76
C THR A 15 -21.00 -28.92 -19.78
N PHE A 16 -20.70 -27.69 -19.38
CA PHE A 16 -21.64 -26.58 -19.35
C PHE A 16 -21.86 -26.10 -20.79
N SER A 17 -23.03 -26.39 -21.37
CA SER A 17 -23.52 -25.58 -22.50
C SER A 17 -23.89 -24.21 -21.92
N LEU A 18 -23.09 -23.18 -22.24
CA LEU A 18 -23.36 -21.80 -21.84
C LEU A 18 -24.54 -21.28 -22.67
N ASP A 19 -25.77 -21.56 -22.23
CA ASP A 19 -26.95 -20.86 -22.72
C ASP A 19 -26.80 -19.35 -22.41
N GLU A 20 -27.25 -18.47 -23.31
CA GLU A 20 -27.14 -17.01 -23.17
C GLU A 20 -27.70 -16.47 -21.84
N GLY A 21 -28.65 -17.18 -21.22
CA GLY A 21 -29.18 -16.86 -19.89
C GLY A 21 -28.18 -16.97 -18.74
N SER A 22 -27.06 -17.68 -18.92
CA SER A 22 -25.98 -17.77 -17.92
C SER A 22 -25.20 -16.47 -17.75
N SER A 23 -25.05 -15.69 -18.83
CA SER A 23 -24.25 -14.44 -18.83
C SER A 23 -24.83 -13.38 -17.88
N LEU A 24 -26.15 -13.21 -17.86
CA LEU A 24 -26.84 -12.25 -17.00
C LEU A 24 -26.70 -12.59 -15.51
N ALA A 25 -26.70 -13.89 -15.18
CA ALA A 25 -26.53 -14.34 -13.79
C ALA A 25 -25.09 -14.11 -13.30
N GLU A 26 -24.09 -14.33 -14.15
CA GLU A 26 -22.69 -14.06 -13.85
C GLU A 26 -22.42 -12.55 -13.70
N ASP A 27 -23.02 -11.73 -14.57
CA ASP A 27 -22.95 -10.27 -14.46
C ASP A 27 -23.54 -9.75 -13.14
N ALA A 28 -24.69 -10.27 -12.73
CA ALA A 28 -25.31 -9.91 -11.45
C ALA A 28 -24.44 -10.33 -10.26
N GLU A 29 -23.82 -11.51 -10.31
CA GLU A 29 -22.92 -12.01 -9.26
C GLU A 29 -21.66 -11.15 -9.15
N LEU A 30 -21.04 -10.81 -10.29
CA LEU A 30 -19.87 -9.94 -10.35
C LEU A 30 -20.19 -8.53 -9.85
N HIS A 31 -21.34 -7.98 -10.25
CA HIS A 31 -21.81 -6.69 -9.74
C HIS A 31 -22.01 -6.70 -8.22
N VAL A 32 -22.60 -7.76 -7.65
CA VAL A 32 -22.74 -7.92 -6.21
C VAL A 32 -21.39 -8.03 -5.51
N LEU A 33 -20.43 -8.76 -6.11
CA LEU A 33 -19.09 -8.92 -5.57
C LEU A 33 -18.34 -7.58 -5.53
N LEU A 34 -18.37 -6.82 -6.63
CA LEU A 34 -17.70 -5.53 -6.75
C LEU A 34 -18.31 -4.48 -5.82
N ASN A 35 -19.63 -4.40 -5.72
CA ASN A 35 -20.31 -3.49 -4.79
C ASN A 35 -20.08 -3.90 -3.33
N GLY A 36 -20.11 -5.20 -3.04
CA GLY A 36 -19.75 -5.72 -1.73
C GLY A 36 -18.33 -5.35 -1.33
N ALA A 37 -17.38 -5.49 -2.26
CA ALA A 37 -15.98 -5.09 -2.05
C ALA A 37 -15.83 -3.59 -1.79
N ALA A 38 -16.47 -2.74 -2.60
CA ALA A 38 -16.45 -1.29 -2.43
C ALA A 38 -17.09 -0.84 -1.10
N SER A 39 -18.23 -1.44 -0.72
CA SER A 39 -18.92 -1.17 0.55
C SER A 39 -18.09 -1.60 1.76
N ILE A 40 -17.47 -2.77 1.71
CA ILE A 40 -16.56 -3.25 2.76
C ILE A 40 -15.35 -2.33 2.88
N ALA A 41 -14.75 -1.93 1.75
CA ALA A 41 -13.60 -1.03 1.73
C ALA A 41 -13.93 0.33 2.37
N SER A 42 -15.06 0.92 1.99
CA SER A 42 -15.50 2.22 2.51
C SER A 42 -15.87 2.13 3.99
N SER A 43 -16.60 1.09 4.41
CA SER A 43 -16.95 0.87 5.82
C SER A 43 -15.72 0.71 6.68
N ARG A 44 -14.72 -0.08 6.23
CA ARG A 44 -13.46 -0.25 6.94
C ARG A 44 -12.69 1.07 7.05
N ARG A 45 -12.63 1.84 5.96
CA ARG A 45 -11.99 3.16 5.97
C ARG A 45 -12.63 4.09 7.00
N TRP A 46 -13.96 4.16 7.04
CA TRP A 46 -14.67 4.99 8.01
C TRP A 46 -14.47 4.53 9.46
N ARG A 47 -14.56 3.23 9.72
CA ARG A 47 -14.41 2.68 11.09
C ARG A 47 -13.01 2.84 11.64
N VAL A 48 -11.98 2.59 10.82
CA VAL A 48 -10.59 2.64 11.25
C VAL A 48 -10.08 4.07 11.14
N SER A 49 -9.92 4.58 9.92
CA SER A 49 -9.36 5.92 9.69
C SER A 49 -10.26 7.02 10.23
N GLY A 50 -11.57 6.94 10.02
CA GLY A 50 -12.51 7.98 10.48
C GLY A 50 -12.58 8.10 12.00
N ALA A 51 -12.66 6.98 12.73
CA ALA A 51 -12.68 7.00 14.19
C ALA A 51 -11.34 7.48 14.78
N ILE A 52 -10.21 6.98 14.26
CA ILE A 52 -8.88 7.44 14.67
C ILE A 52 -8.70 8.94 14.41
N PHE A 53 -9.16 9.40 13.25
CA PHE A 53 -9.10 10.82 12.89
C PHE A 53 -9.92 11.66 13.87
N ALA A 54 -11.16 11.24 14.17
CA ALA A 54 -12.03 11.95 15.10
C ALA A 54 -11.41 12.02 16.51
N VAL A 55 -10.85 10.91 17.01
CA VAL A 55 -10.15 10.89 18.31
C VAL A 55 -8.96 11.86 18.29
N GLY A 56 -8.09 11.77 17.27
CA GLY A 56 -6.95 12.68 17.14
C GLY A 56 -7.37 14.14 17.07
N PHE A 57 -8.41 14.45 16.30
CA PHE A 57 -8.92 15.81 16.16
C PHE A 57 -9.55 16.34 17.46
N VAL A 58 -10.35 15.54 18.17
CA VAL A 58 -10.94 15.92 19.46
C VAL A 58 -9.86 16.16 20.50
N VAL A 59 -8.86 15.27 20.62
CA VAL A 59 -7.73 15.47 21.53
C VAL A 59 -7.00 16.77 21.20
N PHE A 60 -6.79 17.08 19.92
CA PHE A 60 -6.17 18.35 19.52
C PHE A 60 -7.01 19.57 19.92
N VAL A 61 -8.32 19.54 19.63
CA VAL A 61 -9.24 20.66 19.90
C VAL A 61 -9.43 20.90 21.39
N VAL A 62 -9.39 19.86 22.23
CA VAL A 62 -9.45 20.01 23.68
C VAL A 62 -8.11 20.47 24.25
N ALA A 63 -6.99 19.91 23.76
CA ALA A 63 -5.67 20.26 24.25
C ALA A 63 -5.24 21.69 23.88
N SER A 64 -5.56 22.17 22.68
CA SER A 64 -5.04 23.45 22.19
C SER A 64 -5.51 24.67 23.00
N PRO A 65 -6.81 24.81 23.34
CA PRO A 65 -7.27 25.87 24.24
C PRO A 65 -6.70 25.73 25.65
N MET A 66 -6.56 24.51 26.17
CA MET A 66 -5.94 24.29 27.48
C MET A 66 -4.48 24.75 27.49
N THR A 67 -3.73 24.47 26.41
CA THR A 67 -2.38 25.01 26.22
C THR A 67 -2.40 26.53 26.21
N PHE A 68 -3.32 27.15 25.46
CA PHE A 68 -3.44 28.61 25.40
C PHE A 68 -3.74 29.22 26.78
N ILE A 69 -4.77 28.73 27.47
CA ILE A 69 -5.21 29.25 28.78
C ILE A 69 -4.10 29.08 29.82
N THR A 70 -3.39 27.95 29.80
CA THR A 70 -2.30 27.70 30.74
C THR A 70 -1.08 28.59 30.47
N VAL A 71 -0.74 28.80 29.19
CA VAL A 71 0.36 29.70 28.78
C VAL A 71 0.13 31.14 29.26
N PHE A 72 -1.12 31.61 29.27
CA PHE A 72 -1.46 32.97 29.72
C PHE A 72 -1.88 33.05 31.20
N GLY A 73 -1.55 32.03 32.00
CA GLY A 73 -1.60 32.11 33.47
C GLY A 73 -2.98 32.05 34.10
N VAL A 74 -3.99 31.52 33.39
CA VAL A 74 -5.37 31.43 33.91
C VAL A 74 -5.63 30.08 34.62
N ILE A 75 -4.75 29.08 34.49
CA ILE A 75 -4.89 27.75 35.11
C ILE A 75 -3.68 27.43 36.02
N GLN A 76 -3.94 26.66 37.10
CA GLN A 76 -2.96 26.16 38.08
C GLN A 76 -1.70 25.48 37.47
N GLU A 77 -0.60 25.55 38.20
CA GLU A 77 0.79 25.18 37.84
C GLU A 77 1.03 23.72 37.39
N GLY A 78 0.02 22.84 37.39
CA GLY A 78 0.14 21.45 36.94
C GLY A 78 -0.43 21.14 35.55
N ALA A 79 -1.30 21.98 34.98
CA ALA A 79 -2.02 21.64 33.73
C ALA A 79 -1.16 21.77 32.46
N PHE A 80 -0.04 22.50 32.55
CA PHE A 80 0.78 22.88 31.40
C PHE A 80 1.39 21.67 30.69
N GLY A 81 1.96 20.74 31.46
CA GLY A 81 2.59 19.55 30.89
C GLY A 81 1.59 18.60 30.22
N TYR A 82 0.40 18.44 30.79
CA TYR A 82 -0.62 17.59 30.19
C TYR A 82 -1.11 18.15 28.85
N ALA A 83 -1.33 19.46 28.75
CA ALA A 83 -1.76 20.10 27.52
C ALA A 83 -0.70 20.02 26.42
N LEU A 84 0.58 20.28 26.77
CA LEU A 84 1.71 20.14 25.85
C LEU A 84 1.95 18.69 25.40
N GLY A 85 1.83 17.72 26.30
CA GLY A 85 1.97 16.29 26.00
C GLY A 85 0.82 15.73 25.15
N ALA A 86 -0.36 16.34 25.20
CA ALA A 86 -1.52 15.91 24.42
C ALA A 86 -1.41 16.29 22.93
N CYS A 87 -0.82 17.44 22.58
CA CYS A 87 -0.68 17.85 21.17
C CYS A 87 0.08 16.81 20.31
N PRO A 88 1.25 16.28 20.69
CA PRO A 88 1.98 15.24 19.93
C PRO A 88 1.18 13.97 19.74
N THR A 89 0.45 13.53 20.78
CA THR A 89 -0.40 12.34 20.69
C THR A 89 -1.54 12.56 19.69
N SER A 90 -2.14 13.75 19.66
CA SER A 90 -3.18 14.10 18.68
C SER A 90 -2.68 14.00 17.23
N TYR A 91 -1.47 14.49 16.93
CA TYR A 91 -0.87 14.36 15.59
C TYR A 91 -0.55 12.92 15.24
N CYS A 92 -0.07 12.13 16.21
CA CYS A 92 0.15 10.70 16.01
C CYS A 92 -1.14 10.01 15.54
N TRP A 93 -2.26 10.30 16.21
CA TRP A 93 -3.57 9.77 15.81
C TRP A 93 -3.99 10.27 14.42
N LEU A 94 -3.86 11.57 14.13
CA LEU A 94 -4.19 12.10 12.79
C LEU A 94 -3.37 11.41 11.68
N LEU A 95 -2.08 11.16 11.90
CA LEU A 95 -1.24 10.43 10.95
C LEU A 95 -1.59 8.95 10.85
N LEU A 96 -1.93 8.29 11.98
CA LEU A 96 -2.43 6.91 11.99
C LEU A 96 -3.76 6.78 11.24
N ALA A 97 -4.57 7.84 11.17
CA ALA A 97 -5.77 7.84 10.34
C ALA A 97 -5.46 7.90 8.83
N ALA A 98 -4.31 8.48 8.45
CA ALA A 98 -3.94 8.67 7.05
C ALA A 98 -3.56 7.34 6.39
N MET A 99 -4.31 6.96 5.35
CA MET A 99 -3.98 5.80 4.52
C MET A 99 -3.00 6.22 3.42
N PRO A 100 -2.05 5.34 3.00
CA PRO A 100 -1.05 5.67 1.98
C PRO A 100 -1.66 5.95 0.60
N THR A 101 -2.93 5.64 0.38
CA THR A 101 -3.71 5.93 -0.84
C THR A 101 -4.48 7.25 -0.78
N ASP A 102 -4.58 7.90 0.39
CA ASP A 102 -5.45 9.06 0.58
C ASP A 102 -4.70 10.39 0.48
N ALA A 103 -4.44 10.83 -0.75
CA ALA A 103 -3.74 12.08 -1.01
C ALA A 103 -4.42 13.31 -0.39
N LYS A 104 -5.76 13.32 -0.31
CA LYS A 104 -6.53 14.45 0.23
C LYS A 104 -6.37 14.54 1.75
N VAL A 105 -6.50 13.42 2.46
CA VAL A 105 -6.29 13.37 3.92
C VAL A 105 -4.85 13.69 4.27
N ILE A 106 -3.87 13.13 3.54
CA ILE A 106 -2.44 13.43 3.75
C ILE A 106 -2.19 14.94 3.56
N ARG A 107 -2.75 15.55 2.51
CA ARG A 107 -2.65 16.99 2.26
C ARG A 107 -3.27 17.80 3.39
N PHE A 108 -4.47 17.43 3.83
CA PHE A 108 -5.16 18.10 4.94
C PHE A 108 -4.29 18.06 6.20
N ILE A 109 -3.77 16.89 6.58
CA ILE A 109 -2.90 16.75 7.75
C ILE A 109 -1.63 17.59 7.59
N GLY A 110 -1.04 17.62 6.40
CA GLY A 110 0.12 18.48 6.11
C GLY A 110 -0.16 19.97 6.30
N VAL A 111 -1.25 20.48 5.71
CA VAL A 111 -1.69 21.89 5.88
C VAL A 111 -1.99 22.19 7.33
N PHE A 112 -2.78 21.33 7.98
CA PHE A 112 -3.17 21.46 9.37
C PHE A 112 -1.94 21.53 10.28
N THR A 113 -0.98 20.63 10.09
CA THR A 113 0.29 20.61 10.84
C THR A 113 1.06 21.91 10.65
N ILE A 114 1.16 22.43 9.43
CA ILE A 114 1.84 23.70 9.15
C ILE A 114 1.16 24.86 9.89
N VAL A 115 -0.16 24.99 9.78
CA VAL A 115 -0.92 26.07 10.42
C VAL A 115 -0.76 26.02 11.93
N ALA A 116 -0.89 24.83 12.51
CA ALA A 116 -0.78 24.66 13.95
C ALA A 116 0.66 24.86 14.45
N LEU A 117 1.70 24.45 13.71
CA LEU A 117 3.09 24.77 14.04
C LEU A 117 3.35 26.29 14.05
N ILE A 118 2.79 27.03 13.10
CA ILE A 118 2.88 28.51 13.06
C ILE A 118 2.14 29.12 14.26
N GLY A 119 0.94 28.62 14.56
CA GLY A 119 0.17 29.05 15.73
C GLY A 119 0.93 28.82 17.04
N PHE A 120 1.45 27.61 17.27
CA PHE A 120 2.27 27.29 18.44
C PHE A 120 3.54 28.14 18.50
N ALA A 121 4.27 28.29 17.40
CA ALA A 121 5.44 29.14 17.36
C ALA A 121 5.13 30.58 17.82
N THR A 122 3.99 31.12 17.39
CA THR A 122 3.58 32.48 17.74
C THR A 122 3.22 32.57 19.23
N ILE A 123 2.42 31.63 19.74
CA ILE A 123 2.02 31.59 21.15
C ILE A 123 3.23 31.45 22.08
N PHE A 124 4.12 30.50 21.81
CA PHE A 124 5.29 30.25 22.65
C PHE A 124 6.32 31.36 22.57
N LEU A 125 6.48 32.00 21.41
CA LEU A 125 7.35 33.17 21.29
C LEU A 125 6.83 34.34 22.15
N LEU A 126 5.54 34.66 22.04
CA LEU A 126 4.93 35.72 22.84
C LEU A 126 5.02 35.42 24.34
N ALA A 127 4.71 34.19 24.74
CA ALA A 127 4.79 33.76 26.12
C ALA A 127 6.22 33.84 26.67
N GLY A 128 7.20 33.32 25.93
CA GLY A 128 8.60 33.39 26.32
C GLY A 128 9.10 34.83 26.47
N LEU A 129 8.74 35.71 25.53
CA LEU A 129 9.08 37.14 25.61
C LEU A 129 8.44 37.83 26.81
N LEU A 130 7.17 37.54 27.12
CA LEU A 130 6.48 38.09 28.29
C LEU A 130 7.14 37.63 29.60
N ILE A 131 7.47 36.35 29.71
CA ILE A 131 8.13 35.78 30.91
C ILE A 131 9.50 36.43 31.11
N VAL A 132 10.32 36.51 30.06
CA VAL A 132 11.65 37.13 30.12
C VAL A 132 11.54 38.61 30.45
N SER A 133 10.58 39.33 29.85
CA SER A 133 10.36 40.76 30.13
C SER A 133 9.90 41.02 31.56
N ASN A 134 9.03 40.17 32.13
CA ASN A 134 8.53 40.32 33.50
C ASN A 134 9.57 39.90 34.55
N ALA A 135 10.43 38.93 34.25
CA ALA A 135 11.53 38.52 35.14
C ALA A 135 12.53 39.65 35.40
N HIS A 136 12.65 40.62 34.49
CA HIS A 136 13.45 41.83 34.71
C HIS A 136 12.82 42.81 35.72
N CYS A 137 11.52 42.70 36.01
CA CYS A 137 10.78 43.65 36.85
C CYS A 137 10.61 43.19 38.31
N VAL A 138 10.63 41.89 38.58
CA VAL A 138 10.37 41.32 39.93
C VAL A 138 11.65 40.62 40.41
N HIS A 139 12.32 41.21 41.40
CA HIS A 139 13.56 40.75 42.09
C HIS A 139 14.46 39.73 41.36
N ALA A 140 15.68 40.17 41.04
CA ALA A 140 16.70 39.55 40.19
C ALA A 140 17.19 38.10 40.47
N ASN A 141 16.55 37.34 41.36
CA ASN A 141 17.03 36.00 41.77
C ASN A 141 16.19 34.82 41.24
N SER A 142 15.21 35.03 40.37
CA SER A 142 14.41 33.93 39.80
C SER A 142 15.04 33.35 38.53
N THR A 143 16.07 32.50 38.68
CA THR A 143 16.68 31.74 37.58
C THR A 143 15.68 30.87 36.80
N THR A 144 14.62 30.36 37.46
CA THR A 144 13.60 29.48 36.83
C THR A 144 12.83 30.18 35.72
N CYS A 145 12.34 31.40 35.96
CA CYS A 145 11.54 32.14 34.98
C CYS A 145 12.34 32.38 33.69
N ASN A 146 13.63 32.69 33.80
CA ASN A 146 14.49 32.89 32.63
C ASN A 146 14.71 31.57 31.86
N SER A 147 14.98 30.45 32.54
CA SER A 147 15.14 29.14 31.89
C SER A 147 13.87 28.70 31.15
N VAL A 148 12.70 28.86 31.78
CA VAL A 148 11.41 28.54 31.16
C VAL A 148 11.14 29.44 29.96
N GLY A 149 11.32 30.75 30.10
CA GLY A 149 11.12 31.71 29.00
C GLY A 149 12.02 31.42 27.80
N ILE A 150 13.30 31.13 28.03
CA ILE A 150 14.24 30.71 26.98
C ILE A 150 13.81 29.39 26.34
N GLY A 151 13.38 28.40 27.14
CA GLY A 151 12.85 27.13 26.66
C GLY A 151 11.67 27.31 25.69
N LEU A 152 10.73 28.20 26.00
CA LEU A 152 9.60 28.51 25.12
C LEU A 152 10.02 29.17 23.80
N ILE A 153 11.00 30.08 23.84
CA ILE A 153 11.55 30.73 22.63
C ILE A 153 12.25 29.69 21.74
N LEU A 154 13.03 28.77 22.33
CA LEU A 154 13.67 27.68 21.60
C LEU A 154 12.63 26.72 20.99
N PHE A 155 11.57 26.41 21.73
CA PHE A 155 10.46 25.61 21.23
C PHE A 155 9.79 26.28 20.02
N ALA A 156 9.50 27.58 20.11
CA ALA A 156 8.94 28.36 19.00
C ALA A 156 9.83 28.34 17.75
N SER A 157 11.13 28.50 17.92
CA SER A 157 12.11 28.38 16.83
C SER A 157 12.10 26.99 16.20
N GLY A 158 12.01 25.94 17.02
CA GLY A 158 11.81 24.56 16.59
C GLY A 158 10.56 24.41 15.72
N CYS A 159 9.41 24.92 16.17
CA CYS A 159 8.17 24.88 15.39
C CYS A 159 8.29 25.54 14.01
N VAL A 160 8.92 26.72 13.92
CA VAL A 160 9.13 27.42 12.64
C VAL A 160 10.01 26.60 11.70
N SER A 161 11.10 26.04 12.21
CA SER A 161 12.03 25.20 11.45
C SER A 161 11.33 23.96 10.86
N MET A 162 10.29 23.46 11.53
CA MET A 162 9.52 22.31 11.10
C MET A 162 8.51 22.60 9.98
N VAL A 163 8.05 23.83 9.83
CA VAL A 163 7.08 24.19 8.77
C VAL A 163 7.61 23.81 7.38
N TYR A 164 8.91 23.99 7.14
CA TYR A 164 9.51 23.73 5.84
C TYR A 164 9.41 22.27 5.37
N PRO A 165 9.90 21.25 6.11
CA PRO A 165 9.84 19.86 5.64
C PRO A 165 8.39 19.42 5.35
N PHE A 166 7.41 19.89 6.13
CA PHE A 166 5.99 19.63 5.84
C PHE A 166 5.51 20.33 4.57
N ALA A 167 5.84 21.61 4.39
CA ALA A 167 5.50 22.38 3.21
C ALA A 167 6.14 21.81 1.94
N ARG A 168 7.39 21.31 2.03
CA ARG A 168 8.11 20.68 0.93
C ARG A 168 7.41 19.40 0.45
N VAL A 169 7.01 18.54 1.37
CA VAL A 169 6.22 17.33 1.05
C VAL A 169 4.87 17.74 0.44
N LEU A 170 4.20 18.73 1.04
CA LEU A 170 2.89 19.21 0.58
C LEU A 170 2.92 19.74 -0.86
N ARG A 171 3.94 20.52 -1.22
CA ARG A 171 4.11 21.09 -2.57
C ARG A 171 4.31 20.02 -3.65
N ARG A 172 4.85 18.85 -3.28
CA ARG A 172 5.13 17.75 -4.22
C ARG A 172 3.97 16.76 -4.36
N LEU A 173 2.92 16.88 -3.54
CA LEU A 173 1.74 16.03 -3.64
C LEU A 173 0.92 16.36 -4.90
N PRO A 174 0.41 15.35 -5.63
CA PRO A 174 -0.41 15.55 -6.81
C PRO A 174 -1.69 16.34 -6.48
N GLY A 175 -2.12 17.22 -7.39
CA GLY A 175 -3.33 18.04 -7.25
C GLY A 175 -3.18 19.30 -6.39
N CYS A 176 -1.98 19.60 -5.89
CA CYS A 176 -1.64 20.98 -5.54
C CYS A 176 -1.37 21.69 -6.87
N HIS A 177 -2.37 22.38 -7.41
CA HIS A 177 -2.10 23.39 -8.44
C HIS A 177 -0.96 24.26 -7.91
N ARG A 178 -0.02 24.63 -8.79
CA ARG A 178 1.03 25.61 -8.50
C ARG A 178 0.33 26.89 -8.05
N VAL A 179 0.01 26.99 -6.76
CA VAL A 179 -0.14 28.25 -6.11
C VAL A 179 1.23 28.86 -6.30
N SER A 180 1.30 29.79 -7.25
CA SER A 180 2.45 30.66 -7.46
C SER A 180 2.61 31.47 -6.17
N LEU A 181 3.12 30.82 -5.12
CA LEU A 181 3.77 31.46 -4.01
C LEU A 181 5.00 32.10 -4.64
N ARG A 182 4.84 33.34 -5.10
CA ARG A 182 5.93 34.21 -5.56
C ARG A 182 7.07 34.04 -4.55
N GLU A 183 8.17 33.42 -4.99
CA GLU A 183 9.38 33.16 -4.19
C GLU A 183 9.85 34.40 -3.43
N SER A 184 9.49 35.59 -3.93
CA SER A 184 9.69 36.91 -3.34
C SER A 184 9.26 37.03 -1.86
N ARG A 185 8.20 36.34 -1.42
CA ARG A 185 7.71 36.47 -0.02
C ARG A 185 8.45 35.59 0.99
N MET A 186 9.01 34.46 0.56
CA MET A 186 9.78 33.57 1.46
C MET A 186 11.19 34.14 1.73
N LYS A 187 11.73 34.94 0.80
CA LYS A 187 12.96 35.73 1.00
C LYS A 187 12.82 36.84 2.07
N ALA A 188 11.59 37.26 2.39
CA ALA A 188 11.34 38.24 3.46
C ALA A 188 11.39 37.59 4.87
N CYS A 189 10.95 36.33 5.00
CA CYS A 189 11.02 35.59 6.27
C CYS A 189 12.45 35.20 6.65
N THR A 190 13.35 35.03 5.67
CA THR A 190 14.77 34.75 5.93
C THR A 190 15.51 35.98 6.44
N LYS A 191 15.23 37.18 5.91
CA LYS A 191 15.81 38.44 6.41
C LYS A 191 15.39 38.83 7.84
N LEU A 192 14.22 38.37 8.31
CA LEU A 192 13.78 38.62 9.69
C LEU A 192 14.56 37.76 10.71
N GLY A 193 15.18 36.65 10.27
CA GLY A 193 16.02 35.78 11.09
C GLY A 193 17.41 36.37 11.39
N ASP A 194 17.86 37.34 10.59
CA ASP A 194 19.20 37.94 10.71
C ASP A 194 19.32 38.86 11.96
N CYS A 195 18.21 39.28 12.58
CA CYS A 195 18.20 40.14 13.77
C CYS A 195 18.12 39.40 15.12
N LEU A 196 17.93 38.08 15.14
CA LEU A 196 17.89 37.23 16.37
C LEU A 196 19.05 36.20 16.38
N GLY A 197 20.14 36.53 15.69
CA GLY A 197 20.92 35.61 14.87
C GLY A 197 22.17 34.97 15.47
N THR A 198 22.07 34.14 16.50
CA THR A 198 23.19 33.19 16.75
C THR A 198 22.71 31.80 17.20
N LEU A 199 21.80 31.71 18.17
CA LEU A 199 21.26 30.42 18.63
C LEU A 199 20.28 29.78 17.63
N VAL A 200 19.41 30.60 17.01
CA VAL A 200 18.51 30.16 15.94
C VAL A 200 19.30 29.77 14.68
N PHE A 201 20.41 30.46 14.41
CA PHE A 201 21.23 30.24 13.22
C PHE A 201 22.01 28.93 13.27
N ILE A 202 22.51 28.53 14.43
CA ILE A 202 23.23 27.24 14.61
C ILE A 202 22.29 26.05 14.42
N CYS A 203 21.03 26.15 14.85
CA CYS A 203 20.02 25.09 14.65
C CYS A 203 19.42 25.10 13.22
N ALA A 204 19.33 26.26 12.58
CA ALA A 204 18.73 26.42 11.26
C ALA A 204 19.73 26.21 10.10
N ALA A 205 21.04 26.40 10.29
CA ALA A 205 22.04 26.31 9.22
C ALA A 205 22.13 24.91 8.53
N PRO A 206 22.09 23.77 9.24
CA PRO A 206 22.03 22.45 8.60
C PRO A 206 20.73 22.26 7.81
N LEU A 207 19.63 22.86 8.30
CA LEU A 207 18.35 22.84 7.61
C LEU A 207 18.45 23.65 6.32
N VAL A 208 18.94 24.91 6.36
CA VAL A 208 19.20 25.81 5.21
C VAL A 208 20.07 25.16 4.14
N TRP A 209 21.07 24.37 4.53
CA TRP A 209 21.89 23.59 3.60
C TRP A 209 21.09 22.45 2.92
N VAL A 210 20.20 21.77 3.66
CA VAL A 210 19.20 20.83 3.09
C VAL A 210 18.11 21.56 2.26
N LEU A 211 17.84 22.85 2.53
CA LEU A 211 16.93 23.73 1.77
C LEU A 211 17.51 24.16 0.41
N ALA A 212 18.83 24.20 0.25
CA ALA A 212 19.50 24.76 -0.93
C ALA A 212 19.71 23.77 -2.09
N GLN A 213 19.36 22.49 -1.93
CA GLN A 213 19.44 21.54 -3.03
C GLN A 213 18.38 21.84 -4.09
N LYS A 214 18.86 22.18 -5.30
CA LYS A 214 18.07 22.44 -6.53
C LYS A 214 16.91 21.45 -6.64
N GLU A 215 15.69 21.98 -6.61
CA GLU A 215 14.45 21.20 -6.67
C GLU A 215 14.30 20.55 -8.05
N ALA A 216 14.61 19.25 -8.15
CA ALA A 216 14.06 18.46 -9.23
C ALA A 216 12.55 18.31 -9.00
N SER A 217 11.76 18.73 -9.99
CA SER A 217 10.30 18.85 -9.98
C SER A 217 9.58 17.49 -10.09
N PHE A 218 9.95 16.52 -9.26
CA PHE A 218 9.30 15.22 -9.25
C PHE A 218 8.14 15.23 -8.25
N ALA A 219 6.94 14.97 -8.77
CA ALA A 219 5.78 14.67 -7.94
C ALA A 219 6.07 13.43 -7.10
N ILE A 220 5.79 13.51 -5.80
CA ILE A 220 5.93 12.36 -4.90
C ILE A 220 4.60 11.62 -4.79
N SER A 221 4.66 10.30 -4.69
CA SER A 221 3.46 9.50 -4.43
C SER A 221 2.89 9.82 -3.04
N PRO A 222 1.57 9.67 -2.82
CA PRO A 222 0.96 9.87 -1.50
C PRO A 222 1.59 8.98 -0.41
N ARG A 223 1.95 7.74 -0.74
CA ARG A 223 2.66 6.83 0.17
C ARG A 223 4.02 7.37 0.60
N ALA A 224 4.82 7.86 -0.35
CA ALA A 224 6.13 8.44 -0.07
C ALA A 224 6.00 9.73 0.76
N ALA A 225 5.00 10.56 0.47
CA ALA A 225 4.69 11.75 1.26
C ALA A 225 4.33 11.41 2.71
N LEU A 226 3.46 10.41 2.91
CA LEU A 226 3.09 9.94 4.24
C LEU A 226 4.31 9.40 4.98
N GLN A 227 5.17 8.60 4.34
CA GLN A 227 6.42 8.12 4.94
C GLN A 227 7.35 9.28 5.33
N ALA A 228 7.47 10.30 4.50
CA ALA A 228 8.24 11.50 4.82
C ALA A 228 7.69 12.22 6.05
N TYR A 229 6.35 12.35 6.17
CA TYR A 229 5.73 12.89 7.38
C TYR A 229 6.08 12.07 8.62
N TRP A 230 5.97 10.74 8.56
CA TRP A 230 6.34 9.89 9.71
C TRP A 230 7.79 10.06 10.14
N VAL A 231 8.72 10.11 9.18
CA VAL A 231 10.15 10.35 9.48
C VAL A 231 10.35 11.73 10.10
N ASN A 232 9.74 12.77 9.53
CA ASN A 232 9.82 14.13 10.07
C ASN A 232 9.28 14.17 11.50
N PHE A 233 8.08 13.65 11.75
CA PHE A 233 7.47 13.61 13.08
C PHE A 233 8.33 12.84 14.09
N ARG A 234 8.91 11.70 13.70
CA ARG A 234 9.81 10.93 14.59
C ARG A 234 11.04 11.73 14.99
N VAL A 235 11.72 12.35 14.02
CA VAL A 235 12.92 13.17 14.29
C VAL A 235 12.56 14.35 15.17
N ILE A 236 11.49 15.06 14.82
CA ILE A 236 10.97 16.23 15.53
C ILE A 236 10.67 15.91 16.99
N PHE A 237 9.86 14.88 17.23
CA PHE A 237 9.45 14.54 18.59
C PHE A 237 10.62 13.99 19.41
N THR A 238 11.59 13.34 18.78
CA THR A 238 12.83 12.95 19.47
C THR A 238 13.63 14.17 19.90
N ILE A 239 13.82 15.17 19.02
CA ILE A 239 14.53 16.41 19.35
C ILE A 239 13.82 17.16 20.48
N TRP A 240 12.50 17.29 20.40
CA TRP A 240 11.73 17.96 21.46
C TRP A 240 11.76 17.21 22.78
N ALA A 241 11.67 15.88 22.78
CA ALA A 241 11.87 15.10 24.00
C ALA A 241 13.23 15.38 24.64
N LEU A 242 14.32 15.34 23.86
CA LEU A 242 15.67 15.60 24.36
C LEU A 242 15.84 17.03 24.86
N MET A 243 15.20 17.99 24.20
CA MET A 243 15.20 19.39 24.64
C MET A 243 14.54 19.52 26.02
N TRP A 244 13.35 18.93 26.22
CA TRP A 244 12.65 18.96 27.51
C TRP A 244 13.44 18.22 28.61
N MET A 245 14.04 17.08 28.29
CA MET A 245 14.92 16.37 29.23
C MET A 245 16.14 17.22 29.61
N THR A 246 16.74 17.94 28.66
CA THR A 246 17.87 18.83 28.94
C THR A 246 17.46 19.99 29.85
N LEU A 247 16.30 20.60 29.64
CA LEU A 247 15.78 21.66 30.52
C LEU A 247 15.58 21.17 31.95
N VAL A 248 14.96 20.00 32.10
CA VAL A 248 14.80 19.27 33.37
C VAL A 248 16.14 19.05 34.08
N LEU A 249 17.20 18.68 33.34
CA LEU A 249 18.53 18.46 33.92
C LEU A 249 19.24 19.76 34.31
N ILE A 250 19.09 20.83 33.52
CA ILE A 250 19.66 22.15 33.82
C ILE A 250 19.03 22.71 35.10
N ASP A 251 17.70 22.63 35.21
CA ASP A 251 16.99 23.09 36.40
C ASP A 251 17.39 22.25 37.63
N ASN A 252 17.57 20.93 37.49
CA ASN A 252 18.10 20.09 38.59
C ASN A 252 19.44 20.60 39.13
N GLN A 253 20.38 20.87 38.22
CA GLN A 253 21.72 21.30 38.59
C GLN A 253 21.72 22.71 39.21
N ALA A 254 20.82 23.58 38.77
CA ALA A 254 20.73 24.94 39.27
C ALA A 254 20.18 25.02 40.71
N TYR A 255 19.25 24.15 41.11
CA TYR A 255 18.53 24.28 42.38
C TYR A 255 19.11 23.52 43.57
N GLY A 256 19.94 22.49 43.36
CA GLY A 256 20.61 21.76 44.43
C GLY A 256 19.70 21.06 45.46
N ALA A 257 18.38 21.15 45.31
CA ALA A 257 17.35 20.55 46.16
C ALA A 257 16.72 19.33 45.46
N PRO A 258 16.22 18.33 46.21
CA PRO A 258 15.57 17.16 45.63
C PRO A 258 14.26 17.55 44.91
N LEU A 259 14.33 17.56 43.58
CA LEU A 259 13.30 17.98 42.61
C LEU A 259 11.94 17.26 42.65
N THR A 260 11.78 16.22 43.46
CA THR A 260 10.62 15.32 43.36
C THR A 260 9.31 15.93 43.83
N GLU A 261 9.33 17.09 44.48
CA GLU A 261 8.13 17.71 45.07
C GLU A 261 7.48 18.80 44.18
N GLU A 262 8.18 19.28 43.14
CA GLU A 262 7.67 20.36 42.28
C GLU A 262 6.80 19.81 41.12
N PRO A 263 5.49 20.15 41.04
CA PRO A 263 4.57 19.65 40.00
C PRO A 263 5.03 19.96 38.57
N VAL A 264 5.78 21.05 38.39
CA VAL A 264 6.33 21.48 37.10
C VAL A 264 7.34 20.47 36.56
N PHE A 265 8.18 19.91 37.43
CA PHE A 265 9.22 18.95 37.03
C PHE A 265 8.60 17.65 36.50
N ILE A 266 7.63 17.11 37.24
CA ILE A 266 6.86 15.92 36.84
C ILE A 266 6.17 16.18 35.49
N SER A 267 5.57 17.36 35.32
CA SER A 267 4.90 17.78 34.09
C SER A 267 5.83 17.80 32.87
N LEU A 268 7.06 18.32 33.02
CA LEU A 268 8.07 18.34 31.96
C LEU A 268 8.58 16.95 31.60
N LEU A 269 8.77 16.07 32.59
CA LEU A 269 9.13 14.67 32.36
C LEU A 269 8.02 13.91 31.62
N VAL A 270 6.75 14.13 32.01
CA VAL A 270 5.60 13.55 31.33
C VAL A 270 5.54 14.03 29.88
N CYS A 271 5.76 15.32 29.62
CA CYS A 271 5.90 15.86 28.26
C CYS A 271 6.96 15.12 27.46
N ALA A 272 8.19 15.05 27.98
CA ALA A 272 9.30 14.38 27.31
C ALA A 272 8.99 12.91 27.02
N GLY A 273 8.39 12.20 28.00
CA GLY A 273 7.92 10.83 27.86
C GLY A 273 6.87 10.67 26.75
N CYS A 274 5.89 11.56 26.68
CA CYS A 274 4.88 11.57 25.60
C CYS A 274 5.52 11.78 24.23
N PHE A 275 6.48 12.69 24.11
CA PHE A 275 7.21 12.91 22.86
C PHE A 275 8.02 11.68 22.43
N LEU A 276 8.75 11.04 23.35
CA LEU A 276 9.47 9.79 23.06
C LEU A 276 8.54 8.65 22.68
N LEU A 277 7.42 8.51 23.39
CA LEU A 277 6.40 7.51 23.09
C LEU A 277 5.88 7.70 21.66
N VAL A 278 5.47 8.91 21.30
CA VAL A 278 4.99 9.22 19.95
C VAL A 278 6.09 9.00 18.90
N ALA A 279 7.33 9.38 19.18
CA ALA A 279 8.46 9.11 18.29
C ALA A 279 8.69 7.60 18.08
N GLY A 280 8.51 6.79 19.13
CA GLY A 280 8.56 5.33 19.06
C GLY A 280 7.40 4.73 18.26
N LEU A 281 6.18 5.23 18.48
CA LEU A 281 4.97 4.82 17.74
C LEU A 281 5.03 5.20 16.26
N ALA A 282 5.70 6.31 15.93
CA ALA A 282 5.95 6.77 14.57
C ALA A 282 6.91 5.87 13.76
N SER A 283 7.51 4.83 14.37
CA SER A 283 8.32 3.87 13.62
C SER A 283 7.46 3.04 12.66
N HIS A 284 8.02 2.72 11.49
CA HIS A 284 7.34 1.93 10.46
C HIS A 284 6.80 0.59 11.01
N GLN A 285 7.58 -0.09 11.86
CA GLN A 285 7.20 -1.38 12.44
C GLN A 285 6.01 -1.26 13.38
N ASN A 286 6.00 -0.27 14.28
CA ASN A 286 4.91 -0.06 15.22
C ASN A 286 3.64 0.38 14.49
N ARG A 287 3.78 1.30 13.54
CA ARG A 287 2.67 1.73 12.68
C ARG A 287 2.01 0.55 11.96
N SER A 288 2.80 -0.31 11.30
CA SER A 288 2.25 -1.49 10.62
C SER A 288 1.52 -2.42 11.58
N ARG A 289 2.03 -2.63 12.79
CA ARG A 289 1.37 -3.44 13.82
C ARG A 289 0.05 -2.82 14.28
N ILE A 290 0.00 -1.49 14.42
CA ILE A 290 -1.22 -0.76 14.79
C ILE A 290 -2.26 -0.87 13.69
N HIS A 291 -1.92 -0.62 12.42
CA HIS A 291 -2.87 -0.78 11.32
C HIS A 291 -3.32 -2.22 11.11
N GLU A 292 -2.43 -3.19 11.33
CA GLU A 292 -2.79 -4.60 11.29
C GLU A 292 -3.76 -4.95 12.42
N CYS A 293 -3.49 -4.51 13.65
CA CYS A 293 -4.38 -4.68 14.80
C CYS A 293 -5.75 -4.04 14.54
N LEU A 294 -5.77 -2.75 14.20
CA LEU A 294 -7.01 -2.00 13.94
C LEU A 294 -7.76 -2.52 12.71
N GLY A 295 -7.03 -3.01 11.69
CA GLY A 295 -7.60 -3.66 10.54
C GLY A 295 -8.27 -4.99 10.88
N ASN A 296 -7.70 -5.76 11.81
CA ASN A 296 -8.21 -7.05 12.25
C ASN A 296 -9.40 -6.93 13.22
N ILE A 297 -9.60 -5.77 13.87
CA ILE A 297 -10.77 -5.55 14.72
C ILE A 297 -12.04 -5.55 13.87
N GLY A 298 -12.80 -6.66 13.97
CA GLY A 298 -14.12 -6.80 13.37
C GLY A 298 -14.13 -7.08 11.87
N THR A 299 -12.99 -7.39 11.23
CA THR A 299 -12.96 -7.76 9.80
C THR A 299 -12.40 -9.16 9.57
N ARG A 300 -12.92 -9.83 8.54
CA ARG A 300 -12.40 -11.13 8.07
C ARG A 300 -11.32 -10.91 7.03
N ALA A 301 -10.41 -11.87 6.85
CA ALA A 301 -9.36 -11.82 5.82
C ALA A 301 -9.92 -11.56 4.39
N GLU A 302 -11.15 -12.00 4.11
CA GLU A 302 -11.88 -11.72 2.86
C GLU A 302 -12.12 -10.23 2.64
N ALA A 303 -12.41 -9.48 3.70
CA ALA A 303 -12.66 -8.03 3.63
C ALA A 303 -11.41 -7.25 3.24
N SER A 304 -10.23 -7.68 3.73
CA SER A 304 -8.93 -7.09 3.38
C SER A 304 -8.58 -7.26 1.91
N ALA A 305 -8.85 -8.44 1.37
CA ALA A 305 -8.70 -8.71 -0.04
C ALA A 305 -9.65 -7.85 -0.89
N ALA A 306 -10.94 -7.84 -0.54
CA ALA A 306 -11.95 -7.06 -1.24
C ALA A 306 -11.61 -5.55 -1.23
N ALA A 307 -11.10 -5.03 -0.12
CA ALA A 307 -10.64 -3.65 -0.03
C ALA A 307 -9.45 -3.34 -0.95
N SER A 308 -8.52 -4.30 -1.12
CA SER A 308 -7.40 -4.16 -2.07
C SER A 308 -7.91 -4.08 -3.51
N ILE A 309 -8.84 -4.96 -3.88
CA ILE A 309 -9.45 -4.97 -5.23
C ILE A 309 -10.23 -3.69 -5.48
N ALA A 310 -11.05 -3.24 -4.53
CA ALA A 310 -11.79 -1.99 -4.65
C ALA A 310 -10.84 -0.78 -4.79
N ALA A 311 -9.69 -0.80 -4.11
CA ALA A 311 -8.68 0.25 -4.24
C ALA A 311 -7.97 0.23 -5.61
N LEU A 312 -7.76 -0.95 -6.22
CA LEU A 312 -7.27 -1.07 -7.60
C LEU A 312 -8.29 -0.55 -8.63
N ILE A 313 -9.58 -0.75 -8.37
CA ILE A 313 -10.65 -0.35 -9.29
C ILE A 313 -10.89 1.17 -9.24
N ASN A 314 -10.81 1.79 -8.06
CA ASN A 314 -11.14 3.20 -7.85
C ASN A 314 -10.01 4.19 -8.21
N GLU A 315 -9.14 3.85 -9.17
CA GLU A 315 -7.83 4.49 -9.36
C GLU A 315 -7.79 5.94 -9.86
N GLY A 316 -8.92 6.66 -10.03
CA GLY A 316 -8.83 8.07 -10.44
C GLY A 316 -10.11 8.89 -10.44
N ASP A 317 -11.23 8.33 -10.88
CA ASP A 317 -12.35 9.18 -11.34
C ASP A 317 -13.61 9.11 -10.46
N GLY A 318 -13.53 8.42 -9.31
CA GLY A 318 -14.72 8.16 -8.50
C GLY A 318 -15.76 7.28 -9.19
N ALA A 319 -15.35 6.56 -10.24
CA ALA A 319 -16.20 5.65 -10.99
C ALA A 319 -16.80 4.60 -10.05
N THR A 320 -18.10 4.41 -10.16
CA THR A 320 -18.82 3.38 -9.41
C THR A 320 -18.43 1.99 -9.92
N PRO A 321 -18.54 0.94 -9.08
CA PRO A 321 -18.29 -0.43 -9.52
C PRO A 321 -19.09 -0.84 -10.78
N ALA A 322 -20.32 -0.31 -10.93
CA ALA A 322 -21.16 -0.55 -12.10
C ALA A 322 -20.57 0.09 -13.37
N GLU A 323 -20.10 1.33 -13.30
CA GLU A 323 -19.46 2.01 -14.42
C GLU A 323 -18.18 1.32 -14.86
N VAL A 324 -17.37 0.84 -13.91
CA VAL A 324 -16.15 0.08 -14.23
C VAL A 324 -16.51 -1.26 -14.86
N LEU A 325 -17.54 -1.95 -14.37
CA LEU A 325 -18.02 -3.20 -14.97
C LEU A 325 -18.46 -2.98 -16.42
N GLU A 326 -19.28 -1.97 -16.68
CA GLU A 326 -19.73 -1.65 -18.04
C GLU A 326 -18.58 -1.23 -18.96
N LYS A 327 -17.61 -0.47 -18.43
CA LYS A 327 -16.38 -0.13 -19.16
C LYS A 327 -15.55 -1.37 -19.48
N ALA A 328 -15.42 -2.30 -18.53
CA ALA A 328 -14.71 -3.55 -18.71
C ALA A 328 -15.37 -4.42 -19.78
N LYS A 329 -16.70 -4.60 -19.76
CA LYS A 329 -17.44 -5.35 -20.78
C LYS A 329 -17.18 -4.81 -22.19
N LYS A 330 -17.25 -3.49 -22.36
CA LYS A 330 -17.01 -2.84 -23.66
C LYS A 330 -15.58 -3.02 -24.16
N ARG A 331 -14.61 -3.14 -23.25
CA ARG A 331 -13.18 -3.26 -23.57
C ARG A 331 -12.67 -4.70 -23.52
N PHE A 332 -13.50 -5.67 -23.17
CA PHE A 332 -13.06 -7.06 -23.04
C PHE A 332 -12.86 -7.67 -24.43
N ARG A 333 -11.65 -8.16 -24.67
CA ARG A 333 -11.22 -8.73 -25.96
C ARG A 333 -10.39 -9.98 -25.71
N GLY A 334 -10.42 -10.90 -26.66
CA GLY A 334 -9.56 -12.07 -26.69
C GLY A 334 -8.65 -12.05 -27.92
N LEU A 335 -7.47 -12.64 -27.78
CA LEU A 335 -6.53 -12.92 -28.85
C LEU A 335 -6.62 -14.41 -29.20
N PRO A 336 -6.96 -14.80 -30.43
CA PRO A 336 -6.84 -16.20 -30.85
C PRO A 336 -5.39 -16.66 -30.71
N PHE A 337 -5.14 -17.81 -30.07
CA PHE A 337 -3.76 -18.26 -29.82
C PHE A 337 -2.92 -18.40 -31.10
N LEU A 338 -3.54 -18.81 -32.21
CA LEU A 338 -2.88 -18.92 -33.52
C LEU A 338 -2.41 -17.56 -34.09
N ALA A 339 -2.91 -16.44 -33.58
CA ALA A 339 -2.47 -15.09 -33.96
C ALA A 339 -1.28 -14.58 -33.13
N LEU A 340 -0.87 -15.34 -32.11
CA LEU A 340 0.28 -15.06 -31.26
C LEU A 340 1.54 -15.74 -31.85
N SER A 341 2.70 -15.12 -31.65
CA SER A 341 4.00 -15.65 -32.08
C SER A 341 5.08 -15.45 -31.01
N ALA A 342 6.26 -16.05 -31.20
CA ALA A 342 7.38 -15.90 -30.27
C ALA A 342 7.85 -14.44 -30.12
N THR A 343 7.92 -13.72 -31.24
CA THR A 343 8.36 -12.31 -31.27
C THR A 343 7.43 -11.40 -30.46
N ASP A 344 6.13 -11.71 -30.44
CA ASP A 344 5.13 -10.95 -29.68
C ASP A 344 5.39 -10.99 -28.16
N LEU A 345 6.03 -12.07 -27.67
CA LEU A 345 6.35 -12.30 -26.25
C LEU A 345 7.76 -11.83 -25.85
N SER A 346 8.58 -11.41 -26.82
CA SER A 346 9.99 -11.01 -26.57
C SER A 346 10.14 -9.59 -26.01
N SER A 347 9.13 -8.72 -26.19
CA SER A 347 9.22 -7.30 -25.83
C SER A 347 7.86 -6.71 -25.50
N SER A 348 7.83 -5.76 -24.55
CA SER A 348 6.64 -5.00 -24.20
C SER A 348 6.28 -3.90 -25.22
N GLN A 349 7.11 -3.67 -26.24
CA GLN A 349 6.81 -2.69 -27.30
C GLN A 349 5.67 -3.20 -28.18
N ASP A 350 4.77 -2.30 -28.60
CA ASP A 350 3.63 -2.65 -29.45
C ASP A 350 4.09 -3.31 -30.77
N SER A 351 3.52 -4.47 -31.08
CA SER A 351 3.74 -5.22 -32.31
C SER A 351 2.52 -5.23 -33.23
N GLY A 352 1.53 -4.35 -32.99
CA GLY A 352 0.25 -4.33 -33.69
C GLY A 352 -0.70 -5.45 -33.24
N LEU A 353 -0.41 -6.09 -32.10
CA LEU A 353 -1.19 -7.22 -31.58
C LEU A 353 -2.65 -6.86 -31.30
N GLN A 354 -2.92 -5.62 -30.92
CA GLN A 354 -4.27 -5.16 -30.62
C GLN A 354 -5.22 -5.31 -31.83
N GLY A 355 -4.71 -5.11 -33.05
CA GLY A 355 -5.46 -5.31 -34.29
C GLY A 355 -5.86 -6.77 -34.54
N ARG A 356 -5.19 -7.73 -33.90
CA ARG A 356 -5.47 -9.18 -34.00
C ARG A 356 -6.46 -9.68 -32.95
N THR A 357 -6.86 -8.83 -32.01
CA THR A 357 -7.82 -9.21 -30.96
C THR A 357 -9.26 -9.04 -31.44
N VAL A 358 -10.18 -9.81 -30.86
CA VAL A 358 -11.61 -9.77 -31.15
C VAL A 358 -12.41 -9.41 -29.89
N PRO A 359 -13.47 -8.58 -29.97
CA PRO A 359 -14.36 -8.37 -28.83
C PRO A 359 -14.93 -9.69 -28.31
N LYS A 360 -15.03 -9.81 -26.98
CA LYS A 360 -15.53 -11.01 -26.30
C LYS A 360 -16.41 -10.63 -25.12
N LEU A 361 -17.34 -11.51 -24.78
CA LEU A 361 -18.07 -11.43 -23.51
C LEU A 361 -17.18 -11.98 -22.38
N LEU A 362 -17.44 -11.53 -21.15
CA LEU A 362 -16.83 -12.14 -19.96
C LEU A 362 -17.16 -13.64 -19.94
N GLY A 363 -16.19 -14.46 -19.58
CA GLY A 363 -16.28 -15.92 -19.60
C GLY A 363 -15.92 -16.58 -20.95
N GLN A 364 -15.86 -15.82 -22.06
CA GLN A 364 -15.52 -16.37 -23.38
C GLN A 364 -14.02 -16.39 -23.71
N VAL A 365 -13.16 -15.96 -22.77
CA VAL A 365 -11.71 -16.02 -22.92
C VAL A 365 -11.18 -17.14 -22.04
N ASP A 366 -10.45 -18.08 -22.65
CA ASP A 366 -10.02 -19.31 -22.00
C ASP A 366 -8.96 -19.06 -20.95
N CYS A 367 -8.00 -18.17 -21.21
CA CYS A 367 -7.01 -17.85 -20.19
C CYS A 367 -6.52 -16.41 -20.22
N PHE A 368 -6.17 -15.90 -19.05
CA PHE A 368 -5.33 -14.74 -18.88
C PHE A 368 -3.86 -15.19 -18.80
N ILE A 369 -2.96 -14.56 -19.57
CA ILE A 369 -1.52 -14.87 -19.56
C ILE A 369 -0.78 -13.84 -18.69
N SER A 370 -0.38 -14.25 -17.49
CA SER A 370 0.46 -13.46 -16.58
C SER A 370 1.94 -13.82 -16.78
N HIS A 371 2.78 -12.82 -17.05
CA HIS A 371 4.21 -13.05 -17.30
C HIS A 371 5.06 -11.80 -17.11
N SER A 372 6.38 -11.98 -16.92
CA SER A 372 7.34 -10.88 -16.97
C SER A 372 7.86 -10.65 -18.39
N TRP A 373 7.95 -9.39 -18.79
CA TRP A 373 8.57 -8.97 -20.05
C TRP A 373 10.09 -9.12 -20.06
N HIS A 374 10.73 -9.32 -18.90
CA HIS A 374 12.18 -9.50 -18.80
C HIS A 374 12.63 -10.95 -18.94
N ASP A 375 11.70 -11.91 -18.88
CA ASP A 375 12.02 -13.32 -19.13
C ASP A 375 12.04 -13.62 -20.64
N SER A 376 12.79 -14.65 -21.02
CA SER A 376 13.00 -15.05 -22.42
C SER A 376 11.68 -15.28 -23.18
N GLY A 377 11.51 -14.58 -24.31
CA GLY A 377 10.36 -14.70 -25.20
C GLY A 377 10.19 -16.11 -25.77
N GLU A 378 11.29 -16.75 -26.15
CA GLU A 378 11.29 -18.10 -26.75
C GLU A 378 10.84 -19.18 -25.76
N LEU A 379 11.32 -19.11 -24.51
CA LEU A 379 10.90 -20.05 -23.46
C LEU A 379 9.42 -19.89 -23.12
N LYS A 380 8.96 -18.63 -23.01
CA LYS A 380 7.53 -18.31 -22.83
C LYS A 380 6.69 -18.93 -23.95
N TRP A 381 7.12 -18.73 -25.20
CA TRP A 381 6.41 -19.25 -26.37
C TRP A 381 6.38 -20.78 -26.39
N SER A 382 7.51 -21.44 -26.18
CA SER A 382 7.61 -22.90 -26.13
C SER A 382 6.68 -23.50 -25.07
N ALA A 383 6.69 -22.94 -23.85
CA ALA A 383 5.82 -23.37 -22.76
C ALA A 383 4.33 -23.15 -23.09
N LEU A 384 3.98 -22.00 -23.68
CA LEU A 384 2.61 -21.70 -24.09
C LEU A 384 2.12 -22.60 -25.23
N GLN A 385 2.95 -22.89 -26.23
CA GLN A 385 2.58 -23.80 -27.31
C GLN A 385 2.26 -25.20 -26.79
N LYS A 386 3.08 -25.69 -25.85
CA LYS A 386 2.82 -26.97 -25.19
C LYS A 386 1.49 -26.95 -24.45
N TRP A 387 1.26 -25.93 -23.62
CA TRP A 387 0.00 -25.75 -22.90
C TRP A 387 -1.20 -25.65 -23.85
N ALA A 388 -1.08 -24.92 -24.97
CA ALA A 388 -2.15 -24.73 -25.94
C ALA A 388 -2.50 -26.02 -26.68
N ARG A 389 -1.53 -26.86 -27.03
CA ARG A 389 -1.78 -28.20 -27.58
C ARG A 389 -2.51 -29.09 -26.58
N ASP A 390 -2.04 -29.09 -25.33
CA ASP A 390 -2.69 -29.85 -24.25
C ASP A 390 -4.11 -29.35 -24.02
N PHE A 391 -4.34 -28.03 -24.03
CA PHE A 391 -5.66 -27.42 -23.93
C PHE A 391 -6.56 -27.85 -25.09
N GLN A 392 -6.10 -27.71 -26.33
CA GLN A 392 -6.86 -28.08 -27.52
C GLN A 392 -7.24 -29.56 -27.54
N SER A 393 -6.34 -30.45 -27.08
CA SER A 393 -6.64 -31.87 -26.97
C SER A 393 -7.74 -32.18 -25.96
N ARG A 394 -7.89 -31.37 -24.90
CA ARG A 394 -8.89 -31.56 -23.85
C ARG A 394 -10.22 -30.89 -24.15
N GLU A 395 -10.19 -29.68 -24.69
CA GLU A 395 -11.36 -28.81 -24.86
C GLU A 395 -11.89 -28.84 -26.31
N GLY A 396 -11.13 -29.41 -27.26
CA GLY A 396 -11.53 -29.58 -28.65
C GLY A 396 -11.40 -28.33 -29.53
N HIS A 397 -10.86 -27.22 -29.00
CA HIS A 397 -10.64 -25.99 -29.75
C HIS A 397 -9.32 -25.29 -29.36
N SER A 398 -8.81 -24.43 -30.25
CA SER A 398 -7.65 -23.57 -29.92
C SER A 398 -8.05 -22.57 -28.83
N PRO A 399 -7.15 -22.27 -27.86
CA PRO A 399 -7.48 -21.32 -26.80
C PRO A 399 -7.62 -19.89 -27.32
N MET A 400 -8.54 -19.15 -26.72
CA MET A 400 -8.67 -17.70 -26.76
C MET A 400 -7.94 -17.13 -25.54
N VAL A 401 -6.96 -16.26 -25.75
CA VAL A 401 -6.10 -15.76 -24.66
C VAL A 401 -6.30 -14.27 -24.43
N TRP A 402 -6.19 -13.84 -23.17
CA TRP A 402 -6.05 -12.45 -22.79
C TRP A 402 -4.58 -12.18 -22.50
N LEU A 403 -4.00 -11.19 -23.19
CA LEU A 403 -2.61 -10.79 -23.04
C LEU A 403 -2.57 -9.27 -22.94
N ASP A 404 -2.01 -8.71 -21.87
CA ASP A 404 -2.00 -7.27 -21.59
C ASP A 404 -1.65 -6.42 -22.82
N LYS A 405 -0.52 -6.73 -23.46
CA LYS A 405 -0.04 -6.01 -24.64
C LYS A 405 -1.02 -6.01 -25.82
N ALA A 406 -1.82 -7.07 -25.98
CA ALA A 406 -2.77 -7.21 -27.07
C ALA A 406 -4.15 -6.66 -26.71
N CYS A 407 -4.63 -6.94 -25.49
CA CYS A 407 -6.01 -6.68 -25.10
C CYS A 407 -6.20 -5.30 -24.43
N ILE A 408 -5.14 -4.70 -23.88
CA ILE A 408 -5.17 -3.34 -23.35
C ILE A 408 -4.95 -2.34 -24.49
N ASP A 409 -5.84 -1.36 -24.57
CA ASP A 409 -5.60 -0.16 -25.37
C ASP A 409 -4.45 0.65 -24.78
N GLN A 410 -3.30 0.60 -25.47
CA GLN A 410 -2.06 1.25 -25.06
C GLN A 410 -2.17 2.78 -25.07
N SER A 411 -3.18 3.35 -25.74
CA SER A 411 -3.45 4.80 -25.70
C SER A 411 -4.14 5.25 -24.41
N ASP A 412 -4.75 4.32 -23.66
CA ASP A 412 -5.52 4.59 -22.45
C ASP A 412 -5.28 3.51 -21.37
N ILE A 413 -4.02 3.35 -20.99
CA ILE A 413 -3.57 2.31 -20.04
C ILE A 413 -4.29 2.45 -18.70
N SER A 414 -4.36 3.65 -18.13
CA SER A 414 -4.94 3.89 -16.80
C SER A 414 -6.38 3.41 -16.68
N ALA A 415 -7.20 3.66 -17.71
CA ALA A 415 -8.58 3.21 -17.75
C ALA A 415 -8.73 1.69 -17.84
N ASN A 416 -7.81 1.02 -18.52
CA ASN A 416 -7.81 -0.44 -18.64
C ASN A 416 -7.30 -1.10 -17.35
N LEU A 417 -6.31 -0.51 -16.68
CA LEU A 417 -5.80 -1.02 -15.41
C LEU A 417 -6.88 -1.05 -14.31
N ALA A 418 -7.76 -0.04 -14.26
CA ALA A 418 -8.93 -0.06 -13.36
C ALA A 418 -9.89 -1.23 -13.63
N CYS A 419 -9.94 -1.73 -14.87
CA CYS A 419 -10.77 -2.87 -15.28
C CYS A 419 -10.07 -4.23 -15.11
N LEU A 420 -8.78 -4.25 -14.76
CA LEU A 420 -7.96 -5.46 -14.74
C LEU A 420 -8.53 -6.58 -13.84
N PRO A 421 -9.02 -6.31 -12.61
CA PRO A 421 -9.64 -7.36 -11.79
C PRO A 421 -10.84 -8.01 -12.46
N ILE A 422 -11.60 -7.24 -13.25
CA ILE A 422 -12.76 -7.75 -14.01
C ILE A 422 -12.28 -8.59 -15.20
N PHE A 423 -11.28 -8.13 -15.94
CA PHE A 423 -10.68 -8.89 -17.05
C PHE A 423 -10.15 -10.25 -16.59
N LEU A 424 -9.45 -10.27 -15.45
CA LEU A 424 -8.99 -11.49 -14.81
C LEU A 424 -10.16 -12.42 -14.46
N SER A 425 -11.20 -11.89 -13.81
CA SER A 425 -12.38 -12.68 -13.45
C SER A 425 -13.16 -13.22 -14.66
N GLY A 426 -13.11 -12.49 -15.79
CA GLY A 426 -13.72 -12.88 -17.06
C GLY A 426 -12.96 -13.96 -17.83
N CYS A 427 -11.78 -14.39 -17.37
CA CYS A 427 -11.02 -15.46 -18.00
C CYS A 427 -11.22 -16.79 -17.27
N ARG A 428 -11.31 -17.92 -17.99
CA ARG A 428 -11.52 -19.25 -17.39
C ARG A 428 -10.31 -19.74 -16.60
N TYR A 429 -9.09 -19.51 -17.08
CA TYR A 429 -7.84 -19.89 -16.39
C TYR A 429 -6.93 -18.67 -16.23
N LEU A 430 -6.03 -18.72 -15.24
CA LEU A 430 -4.87 -17.84 -15.16
C LEU A 430 -3.62 -18.66 -15.44
N VAL A 431 -2.98 -18.44 -16.58
CA VAL A 431 -1.73 -19.10 -16.98
C VAL A 431 -0.57 -18.19 -16.60
N VAL A 432 0.24 -18.63 -15.64
CA VAL A 432 1.39 -17.91 -15.10
C VAL A 432 2.66 -18.48 -15.71
N LEU A 433 3.37 -17.67 -16.50
CA LEU A 433 4.70 -18.00 -17.02
C LEU A 433 5.74 -17.58 -15.99
N ALA A 434 6.08 -18.51 -15.10
CA ALA A 434 6.88 -18.26 -13.90
C ALA A 434 8.37 -18.36 -14.19
N GLY A 435 8.94 -17.30 -14.78
CA GLY A 435 10.38 -17.18 -14.99
C GLY A 435 11.13 -16.52 -13.84
N PRO A 436 12.47 -16.41 -13.95
CA PRO A 436 13.32 -15.87 -12.88
C PRO A 436 12.95 -14.45 -12.42
N THR A 437 12.38 -13.63 -13.31
CA THR A 437 12.03 -12.24 -12.99
C THR A 437 10.56 -12.03 -12.63
N PHE A 438 9.73 -13.09 -12.64
CA PHE A 438 8.28 -12.99 -12.42
C PHE A 438 7.93 -12.30 -11.09
N CYS A 439 8.53 -12.75 -9.97
CA CYS A 439 8.29 -12.18 -8.64
C CYS A 439 8.83 -10.76 -8.46
N SER A 440 9.75 -10.33 -9.32
CA SER A 440 10.27 -8.96 -9.31
C SER A 440 9.29 -7.97 -9.95
N ARG A 441 8.20 -8.43 -10.58
CA ARG A 441 7.18 -7.61 -11.22
C ARG A 441 5.93 -7.52 -10.35
N LEU A 442 5.64 -6.32 -9.84
CA LEU A 442 4.55 -6.13 -8.88
C LEU A 442 3.17 -6.39 -9.49
N TRP A 443 2.95 -6.04 -10.77
CA TRP A 443 1.71 -6.33 -11.49
C TRP A 443 1.43 -7.83 -11.62
N CYS A 444 2.43 -8.64 -11.98
CA CYS A 444 2.28 -10.08 -12.13
C CYS A 444 1.84 -10.76 -10.84
N VAL A 445 2.40 -10.33 -9.70
CA VAL A 445 1.98 -10.79 -8.37
C VAL A 445 0.54 -10.39 -8.07
N LEU A 446 0.18 -9.14 -8.39
CA LEU A 446 -1.17 -8.62 -8.18
C LEU A 446 -2.22 -9.28 -9.07
N GLU A 447 -1.86 -9.75 -10.27
CA GLU A 447 -2.76 -10.49 -11.15
C GLU A 447 -3.19 -11.83 -10.53
N ILE A 448 -2.22 -12.61 -10.01
CA ILE A 448 -2.52 -13.87 -9.30
C ILE A 448 -3.42 -13.60 -8.09
N PHE A 449 -3.05 -12.59 -7.31
CA PHE A 449 -3.81 -12.22 -6.14
C PHE A 449 -5.24 -11.79 -6.50
N ALA A 450 -5.39 -10.90 -7.49
CA ALA A 450 -6.69 -10.40 -7.92
C ALA A 450 -7.57 -11.51 -8.49
N PHE A 451 -7.02 -12.37 -9.35
CA PHE A 451 -7.75 -13.51 -9.92
C PHE A 451 -8.40 -14.38 -8.83
N LEU A 452 -7.63 -14.75 -7.81
CA LEU A 452 -8.12 -15.60 -6.72
C LEU A 452 -9.09 -14.86 -5.78
N LYS A 453 -8.88 -13.57 -5.56
CA LYS A 453 -9.78 -12.76 -4.71
C LYS A 453 -11.08 -12.36 -5.39
N MET A 454 -11.12 -12.40 -6.72
CA MET A 454 -12.34 -12.31 -7.51
C MET A 454 -13.14 -13.62 -7.51
N GLY A 455 -12.74 -14.63 -6.72
CA GLY A 455 -13.50 -15.85 -6.49
C GLY A 455 -13.06 -17.05 -7.32
N ALA A 456 -12.00 -16.91 -8.13
CA ALA A 456 -11.44 -18.05 -8.84
C ALA A 456 -10.86 -19.09 -7.86
N SER A 457 -11.03 -20.36 -8.20
CA SER A 457 -10.46 -21.47 -7.46
C SER A 457 -8.97 -21.66 -7.78
N LEU A 458 -8.20 -22.18 -6.82
CA LEU A 458 -6.75 -22.35 -6.96
C LEU A 458 -6.33 -23.31 -8.10
N ASN A 459 -7.20 -24.24 -8.49
CA ASN A 459 -6.99 -25.14 -9.63
C ASN A 459 -7.17 -24.44 -11.00
N ARG A 460 -7.71 -23.21 -11.02
CA ARG A 460 -7.79 -22.40 -12.24
C ARG A 460 -6.51 -21.61 -12.51
N VAL A 461 -5.56 -21.61 -11.58
CA VAL A 461 -4.22 -21.04 -11.77
C VAL A 461 -3.30 -22.15 -12.26
N ILE A 462 -2.66 -21.93 -13.41
CA ILE A 462 -1.76 -22.87 -14.08
C ILE A 462 -0.36 -22.25 -14.09
N PHE A 463 0.62 -22.90 -13.45
CA PHE A 463 2.00 -22.42 -13.43
C PHE A 463 2.79 -23.16 -14.51
N LEU A 464 3.39 -22.41 -15.42
CA LEU A 464 4.32 -22.89 -16.43
C LEU A 464 5.71 -22.36 -16.09
N ASP A 465 6.59 -23.27 -15.67
CA ASP A 465 7.98 -22.96 -15.37
C ASP A 465 8.80 -22.75 -16.65
N ILE A 466 9.48 -21.61 -16.77
CA ILE A 466 10.21 -21.18 -17.96
C ILE A 466 11.70 -20.91 -17.65
N ASP A 467 12.36 -21.83 -16.98
CA ASP A 467 13.80 -21.74 -16.71
C ASP A 467 14.68 -22.32 -17.84
N GLU A 468 15.77 -21.63 -18.20
CA GLU A 468 16.68 -21.95 -19.32
C GLU A 468 17.44 -23.25 -19.11
N GLU A 469 17.86 -23.53 -17.87
CA GLU A 469 18.75 -24.64 -17.56
C GLU A 469 18.09 -26.03 -17.70
N THR A 470 16.79 -26.06 -17.94
CA THR A 470 15.99 -27.28 -17.80
C THR A 470 15.52 -27.88 -19.13
N GLY A 471 16.17 -27.54 -20.26
CA GLY A 471 15.81 -27.94 -21.64
C GLY A 471 15.26 -29.37 -21.80
N ASP A 472 15.80 -30.35 -21.08
CA ASP A 472 15.33 -31.75 -21.11
C ASP A 472 14.76 -32.28 -19.77
N ALA A 473 14.78 -31.49 -18.70
CA ALA A 473 14.40 -31.94 -17.36
C ALA A 473 12.87 -31.98 -17.11
N PHE A 474 12.05 -31.63 -18.10
CA PHE A 474 10.58 -31.59 -17.97
C PHE A 474 9.99 -32.95 -17.55
N GLU A 475 10.61 -34.06 -17.94
CA GLU A 475 10.08 -35.40 -17.65
C GLU A 475 10.37 -35.90 -16.22
N ARG A 476 11.40 -35.37 -15.55
CA ARG A 476 11.95 -35.95 -14.31
C ARG A 476 11.22 -35.55 -13.02
N GLY A 477 10.30 -34.59 -13.05
CA GLY A 477 9.52 -34.21 -11.86
C GLY A 477 10.24 -33.30 -10.85
N ASP A 478 11.55 -33.07 -11.00
CA ASP A 478 12.36 -32.25 -10.07
C ASP A 478 12.07 -30.73 -10.14
N ARG A 479 11.49 -30.21 -11.24
CA ARG A 479 11.26 -28.76 -11.44
C ARG A 479 10.38 -28.08 -10.38
N LYS A 480 9.44 -28.78 -9.75
CA LYS A 480 8.48 -28.14 -8.81
C LYS A 480 9.07 -27.72 -7.47
N LEU A 481 10.17 -28.35 -7.05
CA LEU A 481 10.89 -27.97 -5.83
C LEU A 481 11.48 -26.55 -5.95
N ASP A 482 11.89 -26.17 -7.16
CA ASP A 482 12.53 -24.88 -7.40
C ASP A 482 11.53 -23.71 -7.41
N LEU A 483 10.36 -23.85 -8.06
CA LEU A 483 9.30 -22.83 -7.98
C LEU A 483 8.80 -22.59 -6.55
N CYS A 484 8.62 -23.65 -5.75
CA CYS A 484 8.24 -23.52 -4.35
C CYS A 484 9.31 -22.73 -3.57
N ALA A 485 10.59 -23.03 -3.78
CA ALA A 485 11.69 -22.33 -3.12
C ALA A 485 11.77 -20.85 -3.54
N LYS A 486 11.64 -20.57 -4.85
CA LYS A 486 11.58 -19.21 -5.41
C LYS A 486 10.47 -18.41 -4.75
N PHE A 487 9.25 -18.96 -4.68
CA PHE A 487 8.12 -18.28 -4.05
C PHE A 487 8.19 -18.20 -2.53
N ALA A 488 8.82 -19.15 -1.84
CA ALA A 488 8.99 -19.11 -0.38
C ALA A 488 9.81 -17.90 0.09
N THR A 489 10.69 -17.38 -0.77
CA THR A 489 11.52 -16.19 -0.50
C THR A 489 10.90 -14.88 -1.03
N PHE A 490 9.66 -14.94 -1.54
CA PHE A 490 8.99 -13.78 -2.11
C PHE A 490 8.86 -12.64 -1.10
N ASP A 491 9.20 -11.43 -1.56
CA ASP A 491 9.02 -10.20 -0.81
C ASP A 491 8.53 -9.07 -1.72
N VAL A 492 7.29 -8.65 -1.52
CA VAL A 492 6.65 -7.59 -2.31
C VAL A 492 7.42 -6.26 -2.26
N THR A 493 8.24 -5.99 -1.23
CA THR A 493 9.03 -4.75 -1.19
C THR A 493 10.16 -4.73 -2.21
N ARG A 494 10.51 -5.89 -2.78
CA ARG A 494 11.53 -6.04 -3.83
C ARG A 494 10.94 -6.00 -5.23
N SER A 495 9.61 -6.13 -5.35
CA SER A 495 8.91 -6.08 -6.62
C SER A 495 8.79 -4.63 -7.11
N GLN A 496 8.86 -4.46 -8.43
CA GLN A 496 8.87 -3.15 -9.09
C GLN A 496 7.84 -3.11 -10.22
N CYS A 497 7.34 -1.91 -10.50
CA CYS A 497 6.59 -1.58 -11.71
C CYS A 497 7.51 -0.93 -12.75
N ARG A 498 6.94 -0.51 -13.89
CA ARG A 498 7.70 0.23 -14.92
C ARG A 498 8.21 1.57 -14.39
N THR A 499 7.44 2.20 -13.51
CA THR A 499 7.81 3.48 -12.89
C THR A 499 7.73 3.39 -11.37
N GLU A 500 8.59 4.13 -10.68
CA GLU A 500 8.60 4.17 -9.22
C GLU A 500 7.29 4.71 -8.64
N SER A 501 6.66 5.68 -9.33
CA SER A 501 5.36 6.22 -8.93
C SER A 501 4.28 5.13 -8.87
N GLU A 502 4.25 4.28 -9.90
CA GLU A 502 3.34 3.14 -10.00
C GLU A 502 3.66 2.06 -8.96
N THR A 503 4.95 1.75 -8.74
CA THR A 503 5.39 0.85 -7.66
C THR A 503 4.84 1.32 -6.31
N GLN A 504 5.05 2.59 -5.98
CA GLN A 504 4.59 3.14 -4.70
C GLN A 504 3.07 3.17 -4.59
N LYS A 505 2.36 3.40 -5.70
CA LYS A 505 0.90 3.36 -5.75
C LYS A 505 0.37 1.96 -5.43
N LEU A 506 0.88 0.93 -6.10
CA LEU A 506 0.43 -0.44 -5.87
C LEU A 506 0.82 -0.95 -4.47
N LEU A 507 2.00 -0.60 -3.98
CA LEU A 507 2.37 -0.88 -2.58
C LEU A 507 1.42 -0.18 -1.60
N ALA A 508 0.94 1.03 -1.92
CA ALA A 508 -0.05 1.74 -1.10
C ALA A 508 -1.40 1.01 -1.09
N VAL A 509 -1.84 0.50 -2.22
CA VAL A 509 -3.06 -0.32 -2.35
C VAL A 509 -2.95 -1.57 -1.49
N ILE A 510 -1.83 -2.30 -1.60
CA ILE A 510 -1.57 -3.52 -0.81
C ILE A 510 -1.55 -3.19 0.68
N GLU A 511 -0.80 -2.16 1.08
CA GLU A 511 -0.70 -1.73 2.48
C GLU A 511 -2.07 -1.28 3.03
N THR A 512 -2.88 -0.62 2.21
CA THR A 512 -4.26 -0.23 2.58
C THR A 512 -5.15 -1.44 2.82
N GLY A 513 -5.07 -2.44 1.95
CA GLY A 513 -5.90 -3.64 2.06
C GLY A 513 -5.45 -4.61 3.14
N PHE A 514 -4.15 -4.82 3.31
CA PHE A 514 -3.57 -5.81 4.24
C PHE A 514 -3.13 -5.23 5.58
N GLY A 515 -3.09 -3.90 5.72
CA GLY A 515 -2.52 -3.21 6.88
C GLY A 515 -0.99 -3.17 6.89
N SER A 516 -0.33 -4.20 6.33
CA SER A 516 1.11 -4.22 6.14
C SER A 516 1.53 -5.06 4.92
N LEU A 517 2.69 -4.73 4.34
CA LEU A 517 3.28 -5.52 3.25
C LEU A 517 3.71 -6.93 3.71
N ARG A 518 4.07 -7.07 4.99
CA ARG A 518 4.40 -8.38 5.58
C ARG A 518 3.17 -9.30 5.65
N ALA A 519 2.02 -8.76 6.04
CA ALA A 519 0.77 -9.51 6.06
C ALA A 519 0.38 -9.97 4.64
N PHE A 520 0.60 -9.12 3.63
CA PHE A 520 0.43 -9.50 2.23
C PHE A 520 1.38 -10.64 1.82
N ASN A 521 2.69 -10.52 2.06
CA ASN A 521 3.67 -11.58 1.72
C ASN A 521 3.25 -12.93 2.31
N LYS A 522 2.88 -12.95 3.61
CA LYS A 522 2.41 -14.19 4.26
C LYS A 522 1.18 -14.78 3.59
N ALA A 523 0.19 -13.94 3.27
CA ALA A 523 -1.05 -14.38 2.62
C ALA A 523 -0.80 -14.88 1.19
N PHE A 524 0.04 -14.19 0.42
CA PHE A 524 0.38 -14.53 -0.95
C PHE A 524 1.20 -15.83 -1.03
N ILE A 525 2.22 -15.98 -0.20
CA ILE A 525 3.05 -17.20 -0.13
C ILE A 525 2.20 -18.42 0.25
N ALA A 526 1.31 -18.29 1.24
CA ALA A 526 0.40 -19.37 1.63
C ALA A 526 -0.49 -19.81 0.46
N LEU A 527 -1.03 -18.85 -0.28
CA LEU A 527 -1.88 -19.06 -1.44
C LEU A 527 -1.12 -19.73 -2.59
N LEU A 528 0.13 -19.35 -2.85
CA LEU A 528 0.97 -19.97 -3.87
C LEU A 528 1.30 -21.42 -3.52
N HIS A 529 1.70 -21.68 -2.27
CA HIS A 529 1.96 -23.04 -1.80
C HIS A 529 0.74 -23.95 -1.95
N GLU A 530 -0.46 -23.45 -1.66
CA GLU A 530 -1.68 -24.21 -1.82
C GLU A 530 -1.98 -24.52 -3.29
N SER A 531 -1.84 -23.54 -4.18
CA SER A 531 -2.06 -23.75 -5.62
C SER A 531 -1.08 -24.76 -6.22
N LEU A 532 0.22 -24.68 -5.87
CA LEU A 532 1.24 -25.61 -6.36
C LEU A 532 0.99 -27.05 -5.87
N LYS A 533 0.56 -27.22 -4.61
CA LYS A 533 0.15 -28.52 -4.05
C LYS A 533 -1.05 -29.12 -4.79
N LEU A 534 -2.04 -28.30 -5.14
CA LEU A 534 -3.21 -28.79 -5.90
C LEU A 534 -2.83 -29.27 -7.30
N GLN A 535 -2.00 -28.52 -8.02
CA GLN A 535 -1.50 -28.95 -9.32
C GLN A 535 -0.65 -30.23 -9.23
N GLU A 536 0.09 -30.44 -8.13
CA GLU A 536 0.87 -31.66 -7.93
C GLU A 536 -0.03 -32.89 -7.82
N ARG A 537 -1.15 -32.76 -7.08
CA ARG A 537 -2.16 -33.80 -6.99
C ARG A 537 -2.77 -34.09 -8.35
N GLU A 538 -3.12 -33.07 -9.14
CA GLU A 538 -3.69 -33.26 -10.47
C GLU A 538 -2.74 -33.95 -11.45
N ILE A 539 -1.44 -33.59 -11.44
CA ILE A 539 -0.42 -34.26 -12.24
C ILE A 539 -0.27 -35.72 -11.82
N THR A 540 -0.22 -35.99 -10.51
CA THR A 540 -0.08 -37.34 -9.97
C THR A 540 -1.27 -38.21 -10.37
N VAL A 541 -2.49 -37.70 -10.25
CA VAL A 541 -3.72 -38.38 -10.69
C VAL A 541 -3.72 -38.60 -12.20
N SER A 542 -3.26 -37.63 -13.00
CA SER A 542 -3.19 -37.74 -14.46
C SER A 542 -2.17 -38.81 -14.91
N LYS A 543 -1.00 -38.87 -14.25
CA LYS A 543 0.00 -39.92 -14.48
C LYS A 543 -0.54 -41.31 -14.13
N ALA A 544 -1.23 -41.43 -12.99
CA ALA A 544 -1.87 -42.68 -12.58
C ALA A 544 -2.94 -43.13 -13.62
N ARG A 545 -3.78 -42.21 -14.11
CA ARG A 545 -4.78 -42.51 -15.16
C ARG A 545 -4.14 -42.97 -16.47
N ARG A 546 -3.06 -42.32 -16.92
CA ARG A 546 -2.32 -42.74 -18.13
C ARG A 546 -1.72 -44.13 -17.96
N LYS A 547 -1.14 -44.44 -16.80
CA LYS A 547 -0.59 -45.76 -16.50
C LYS A 547 -1.67 -46.85 -16.51
N CYS A 548 -2.84 -46.59 -15.93
CA CYS A 548 -3.98 -47.52 -15.98
C CYS A 548 -4.55 -47.69 -17.40
N SER A 549 -4.66 -46.61 -18.17
CA SER A 549 -5.12 -46.69 -19.57
C SER A 549 -4.17 -47.50 -20.45
N SER A 550 -2.86 -47.30 -20.30
CA SER A 550 -1.84 -48.11 -20.98
C SER A 550 -1.88 -49.58 -20.58
N TYR A 551 -2.23 -49.89 -19.33
CA TYR A 551 -2.35 -51.28 -18.87
C TYR A 551 -3.59 -51.97 -19.46
N ASN A 552 -4.71 -51.26 -19.56
CA ASN A 552 -5.93 -51.78 -20.18
C ASN A 552 -5.81 -51.95 -21.69
N ASN A 553 -5.04 -51.10 -22.38
CA ASN A 553 -4.78 -51.26 -23.81
C ASN A 553 -3.75 -52.38 -24.11
N GLY A 554 -2.93 -52.76 -23.13
CA GLY A 554 -1.91 -53.81 -23.27
C GLY A 554 -2.39 -55.21 -22.88
N ARG A 555 -3.46 -55.33 -22.08
CA ARG A 555 -4.17 -56.60 -21.90
C ARG A 555 -5.17 -56.76 -23.03
N ASN A 556 -4.78 -57.53 -24.05
CA ASN A 556 -5.73 -58.21 -24.91
C ASN A 556 -6.64 -59.07 -24.02
N ILE A 557 -7.80 -58.53 -23.64
CA ILE A 557 -8.85 -59.27 -22.91
C ILE A 557 -9.29 -60.51 -23.72
N GLN A 558 -8.97 -60.55 -25.01
CA GLN A 558 -9.24 -61.68 -25.91
C GLN A 558 -8.36 -62.92 -25.65
N GLU A 559 -7.08 -62.78 -25.27
CA GLU A 559 -6.21 -63.97 -25.07
C GLU A 559 -6.41 -64.68 -23.71
N SER A 560 -6.98 -64.00 -22.71
CA SER A 560 -7.37 -64.65 -21.45
C SER A 560 -8.77 -65.28 -21.47
N LEU A 561 -9.62 -64.96 -22.45
CA LEU A 561 -10.92 -65.60 -22.61
C LEU A 561 -10.84 -66.88 -23.47
N GLU A 562 -9.86 -67.00 -24.36
CA GLU A 562 -9.62 -68.23 -25.15
C GLU A 562 -8.81 -69.30 -24.40
N SER A 563 -8.27 -69.02 -23.21
CA SER A 563 -7.64 -70.03 -22.35
C SER A 563 -8.53 -70.50 -21.18
N PHE A 564 -9.76 -70.00 -21.11
CA PHE A 564 -10.76 -70.37 -20.09
C PHE A 564 -11.98 -71.12 -20.66
N VAL A 565 -12.04 -71.32 -21.98
CA VAL A 565 -12.93 -72.28 -22.67
C VAL A 565 -12.06 -73.44 -23.13
#